data_AF-A0A952BK40-F1
#
_entry.id   AF-A0A952BK40-F1
#
_cell.length_a   1.000
_cell.length_b   1.000
_cell.length_c   1.000
_cell.angle_alpha   90.00
_cell.angle_beta   90.00
_cell.angle_gamma   90.00
#
_symmetry.space_group_name_H-M   'P 1'
#
loop_
_entity.id
_entity.type
_entity.pdbx_description
1 polymer ?
#
loop_
_entity_poly.entity_id
_entity_poly.type
_entity_poly.pdbx_seq_one_letter_code
_entity_poly.pdbx_strand_id
1 'polypeptide(L)'
;MAHSEHKIVFQDSRDLGFIPSESIALIVTSPPYLMIAMWDDLFVSLNDDIGTALDGSEGRKAFELMHLVLDRVWNEAFRVTKVHS
;
A
#
# COMPACT_ATOMS: atom_id res chain seq x y z
N MET A 1 11.28 6.05 34.91
CA MET A 1 11.55 6.74 33.63
C MET A 1 10.65 6.10 32.59
N ALA A 2 10.12 6.84 31.62
CA ALA A 2 9.36 6.25 30.53
C ALA A 2 10.33 5.58 29.53
N HIS A 3 9.97 4.40 29.04
CA HIS A 3 10.74 3.65 28.05
C HIS A 3 9.87 3.45 26.80
N SER A 4 10.50 3.41 25.63
CA SER A 4 9.87 3.09 24.35
C SER A 4 10.57 1.92 23.67
N GLU A 5 9.81 1.13 22.93
CA GLU A 5 10.33 0.06 22.07
C GLU A 5 10.10 0.44 20.61
N HIS A 6 11.09 0.13 19.76
CA HIS A 6 11.06 0.45 18.34
C HIS A 6 11.46 -0.79 17.54
N LYS A 7 10.67 -1.13 16.51
CA LYS A 7 10.93 -2.26 15.61
C LYS A 7 10.92 -1.77 14.17
N ILE A 8 11.98 -2.09 13.43
CA ILE A 8 12.10 -1.80 11.98
C ILE A 8 11.90 -3.13 11.24
N VAL A 9 11.07 -3.10 10.20
CA VAL A 9 10.75 -4.27 9.37
C VAL A 9 10.92 -3.90 7.90
N PHE A 10 11.72 -4.67 7.17
CA PHE A 10 11.92 -4.52 5.72
C PHE A 10 11.01 -5.52 5.00
N GLN A 11 9.78 -5.10 4.71
CA GLN A 11 8.78 -5.95 4.07
C GLN A 11 7.82 -5.10 3.24
N ASP A 12 7.13 -5.75 2.31
CA ASP A 12 6.06 -5.17 1.53
C ASP A 12 4.84 -4.86 2.42
N SER A 13 4.34 -3.61 2.39
CA SER A 13 3.20 -3.18 3.20
C SER A 13 1.85 -3.74 2.74
N ARG A 14 1.81 -4.44 1.60
CA ARG A 14 0.65 -5.22 1.15
C ARG A 14 0.45 -6.49 2.00
N ASP A 15 1.42 -6.86 2.83
CA ASP A 15 1.36 -7.98 3.77
C ASP A 15 1.91 -7.56 5.14
N LEU A 16 1.00 -7.32 6.09
CA LEU A 16 1.32 -7.03 7.49
C LEU A 16 0.93 -8.20 8.38
N GLY A 17 0.98 -9.45 7.89
CA GLY A 17 0.56 -10.65 8.63
C GLY A 17 1.32 -10.88 9.94
N PHE A 18 2.49 -10.25 10.12
CA PHE A 18 3.25 -10.26 11.38
C PHE A 18 2.67 -9.33 12.46
N ILE A 19 1.70 -8.48 12.11
CA ILE A 19 1.00 -7.57 13.02
C ILE A 19 -0.40 -8.14 13.30
N PRO A 20 -0.74 -8.42 14.58
CA PRO A 20 -2.09 -8.85 14.94
C PRO A 20 -3.14 -7.82 14.53
N SER A 21 -4.33 -8.29 14.19
CA SER A 21 -5.48 -7.41 13.92
C SER A 21 -5.78 -6.51 15.13
N GLU A 22 -6.28 -5.31 14.89
CA GLU A 22 -6.69 -4.35 15.93
C GLU A 22 -5.64 -4.08 17.02
N SER A 23 -4.35 -4.16 16.69
CA SER A 23 -3.25 -3.95 17.65
C SER A 23 -2.61 -2.56 17.55
N ILE A 24 -2.78 -1.87 16.42
CA ILE A 24 -2.17 -0.57 16.14
C ILE A 24 -3.16 0.57 16.44
N ALA A 25 -2.69 1.59 17.17
CA ALA A 25 -3.53 2.73 17.55
C ALA A 25 -3.58 3.83 16.47
N LEU A 26 -2.50 4.00 15.70
CA LEU A 26 -2.37 5.03 14.66
C LEU A 26 -1.49 4.52 13.53
N ILE A 27 -1.90 4.77 12.30
CA ILE A 27 -1.10 4.55 11.10
C ILE A 27 -0.82 5.90 10.46
N VAL A 28 0.44 6.12 10.09
CA VAL A 28 0.88 7.24 9.25
C VAL A 28 1.48 6.64 7.99
N THR A 29 1.03 7.12 6.83
CA THR A 29 1.37 6.54 5.53
C THR A 29 1.58 7.61 4.49
N SER A 30 2.45 7.31 3.51
CA SER A 30 2.75 8.13 2.35
C SER A 30 2.92 7.19 1.14
N PRO A 31 1.82 6.62 0.61
CA PRO A 31 1.90 5.67 -0.50
C PRO A 31 2.41 6.38 -1.77
N PRO A 32 2.90 5.62 -2.77
CA PRO A 32 3.16 6.14 -4.11
C PRO A 32 1.94 6.88 -4.67
N TYR A 33 2.18 8.04 -5.26
CA TYR A 33 1.12 8.82 -5.89
C TYR A 33 0.78 8.25 -7.26
N LEU A 34 -0.51 8.12 -7.54
CA LEU A 34 -0.98 7.52 -8.78
C LEU A 34 -0.80 8.45 -9.97
N MET A 35 -0.58 7.87 -11.16
CA MET A 35 -0.45 8.60 -12.42
C MET A 35 0.70 9.64 -12.45
N ILE A 36 1.73 9.44 -11.62
CA ILE A 36 2.97 10.20 -11.68
C ILE A 36 4.05 9.27 -12.22
N ALA A 37 4.67 9.65 -13.35
CA ALA A 37 5.59 8.80 -14.11
C ALA A 37 6.74 8.20 -13.28
N MET A 38 7.18 8.89 -12.22
CA MET A 38 8.20 8.38 -11.29
C MET A 38 7.83 7.04 -10.64
N TRP A 39 6.54 6.75 -10.51
CA TRP A 39 6.03 5.53 -9.88
C TRP A 39 5.62 4.45 -10.88
N ASP A 40 5.70 4.70 -12.19
CA ASP A 40 5.23 3.76 -13.21
C ASP A 40 5.99 2.44 -13.12
N ASP A 41 7.33 2.47 -13.13
CA ASP A 41 8.16 1.26 -13.00
C ASP A 41 7.83 0.44 -11.75
N LEU A 42 7.56 1.13 -10.64
CA LEU A 42 7.13 0.47 -9.40
C LEU A 42 5.79 -0.22 -9.61
N PHE A 43 4.75 0.48 -10.07
CA PHE A 43 3.44 -0.12 -10.25
C PHE A 43 3.43 -1.25 -11.28
N VAL A 44 4.16 -1.09 -12.40
CA VAL A 44 4.35 -2.14 -13.41
C VAL A 44 5.00 -3.38 -12.79
N SER A 45 6.04 -3.21 -11.97
CA SER A 45 6.68 -4.35 -11.28
C SER A 45 5.75 -5.11 -10.32
N LEU A 46 4.65 -4.47 -9.88
CA LEU A 46 3.64 -5.06 -9.00
C LEU A 46 2.47 -5.67 -9.79
N ASN A 47 2.25 -5.23 -11.02
CA ASN A 47 1.23 -5.72 -11.95
C ASN A 47 1.55 -5.28 -13.40
N ASP A 48 1.99 -6.23 -14.23
CA ASP A 48 2.38 -5.99 -15.64
C ASP A 48 1.23 -5.43 -16.52
N ASP A 49 -0.04 -5.69 -16.17
CA ASP A 49 -1.20 -5.17 -16.89
C ASP A 49 -1.27 -3.62 -16.83
N ILE A 50 -0.66 -3.01 -15.81
CA ILE A 50 -0.54 -1.56 -15.69
C ILE A 50 0.33 -1.01 -16.83
N GLY A 51 1.46 -1.66 -17.11
CA GLY A 51 2.36 -1.25 -18.20
C GLY A 51 1.65 -1.36 -19.55
N THR A 52 0.93 -2.46 -19.76
CA THR A 52 0.11 -2.65 -20.96
C THR A 52 -0.94 -1.55 -21.11
N ALA A 53 -1.61 -1.15 -20.03
CA ALA A 53 -2.61 -0.08 -20.05
C ALA A 53 -1.99 1.31 -20.30
N LEU A 54 -0.80 1.59 -19.74
CA LEU A 54 -0.07 2.84 -19.97
C LEU A 54 0.38 2.95 -21.43
N ASP A 55 1.00 1.90 -21.98
CA ASP A 55 1.44 1.84 -23.38
C ASP A 55 0.26 1.97 -24.37
N GLY A 56 -0.89 1.40 -24.01
CA GLY A 56 -2.13 1.51 -24.75
C GLY A 56 -2.85 2.86 -24.63
N SER A 57 -2.29 3.83 -23.88
CA SER A 57 -2.95 5.11 -23.54
C SER A 57 -4.31 4.92 -22.84
N GLU A 58 -4.51 3.79 -22.15
CA GLU A 58 -5.72 3.43 -21.41
C GLU A 58 -5.67 3.99 -19.98
N GLY A 59 -5.52 5.32 -19.83
CA GLY A 59 -5.21 5.96 -18.55
C GLY A 59 -6.19 5.63 -17.40
N ARG A 60 -7.49 5.47 -17.70
CA ARG A 60 -8.48 5.05 -16.68
C ARG A 60 -8.20 3.64 -16.18
N LYS A 61 -7.89 2.71 -17.07
CA LYS A 61 -7.59 1.31 -16.72
C LYS A 61 -6.30 1.24 -15.89
N ALA A 62 -5.26 1.96 -16.30
CA ALA A 62 -4.03 2.06 -15.52
C ALA A 62 -4.30 2.60 -14.11
N PHE A 63 -5.07 3.70 -14.01
CA PHE A 63 -5.48 4.29 -12.74
C PHE A 63 -6.20 3.30 -11.81
N GLU A 64 -7.19 2.56 -12.32
CA GLU A 64 -7.91 1.56 -11.52
C GLU A 64 -7.00 0.40 -11.11
N LEU A 65 -6.15 -0.10 -12.00
CA LEU A 65 -5.21 -1.18 -11.67
C LEU A 65 -4.20 -0.76 -10.59
N MET A 66 -3.71 0.48 -10.64
CA MET A 66 -2.84 1.00 -9.58
C MET A 66 -3.58 1.14 -8.23
N HIS A 67 -4.87 1.52 -8.24
CA HIS A 67 -5.70 1.51 -7.02
C HIS A 67 -5.82 0.11 -6.43
N LEU A 68 -6.09 -0.90 -7.25
CA LEU A 68 -6.22 -2.29 -6.78
C LEU A 68 -4.93 -2.81 -6.12
N VAL A 69 -3.76 -2.28 -6.50
CA VAL A 69 -2.49 -2.57 -5.81
C VAL A 69 -2.49 -1.94 -4.41
N LEU A 70 -2.90 -0.67 -4.29
CA LEU A 70 -2.96 0.04 -3.01
C LEU A 70 -4.07 -0.46 -2.09
N ASP A 71 -5.18 -0.97 -2.63
CA ASP A 71 -6.28 -1.55 -1.85
C ASP A 71 -5.80 -2.69 -0.95
N ARG A 72 -4.78 -3.45 -1.36
CA ARG A 72 -4.17 -4.48 -0.52
C ARG A 72 -3.52 -3.88 0.73
N VAL A 73 -2.84 -2.75 0.60
CA VAL A 73 -2.26 -2.00 1.72
C VAL A 73 -3.37 -1.45 2.61
N TRP A 74 -4.45 -0.92 2.03
CA TRP A 74 -5.58 -0.37 2.79
C TRP A 74 -6.33 -1.43 3.59
N ASN A 75 -6.50 -2.62 3.02
CA ASN A 75 -7.09 -3.77 3.72
C ASN A 75 -6.25 -4.17 4.94
N GLU A 76 -4.93 -4.26 4.78
CA GLU A 76 -4.03 -4.58 5.91
C GLU A 76 -3.98 -3.45 6.94
N ALA A 77 -3.91 -2.19 6.50
CA ALA A 77 -3.92 -1.02 7.38
C ALA A 77 -5.20 -0.98 8.22
N PHE A 78 -6.35 -1.23 7.61
CA PHE A 78 -7.62 -1.33 8.31
C PHE A 78 -7.63 -2.50 9.29
N ARG A 79 -7.23 -3.71 8.85
CA ARG A 79 -7.19 -4.92 9.67
C ARG A 79 -6.38 -4.73 10.97
N VAL A 80 -5.23 -4.08 10.90
CA VAL A 80 -4.34 -3.94 12.07
C VAL A 80 -4.72 -2.76 12.97
N THR A 81 -5.52 -1.81 12.49
CA THR A 81 -5.90 -0.62 13.26
C THR A 81 -7.03 -0.92 14.23
N LYS A 82 -6.95 -0.39 15.45
CA LYS A 82 -8.02 -0.50 16.45
C LYS A 82 -9.29 0.19 15.99
N VAL A 83 -10.41 -0.54 15.99
CA VAL A 83 -11.74 0.04 15.84
C VAL A 83 -12.22 0.46 17.22
N HIS A 84 -12.45 1.77 17.42
CA HIS A 84 -13.00 2.26 18.68
C HIS A 84 -14.50 1.96 18.69
N SER A 85 -14.92 1.00 19.51
CA SER A 85 -16.31 0.76 19.89
C SER A 85 -16.73 1.61 21.08
#